data_AF-A0A167GHZ4-F1
#
_entry.id   AF-A0A167GHZ4-F1
#
_cell.length_a   1.000
_cell.length_b   1.000
_cell.length_c   1.000
_cell.angle_alpha   90.00
_cell.angle_beta   90.00
_cell.angle_gamma   90.00
#
_symmetry.space_group_name_H-M   'P 1'
#
loop_
_entity.id
_entity.type
_entity.pdbx_description
1 polymer ?
#
loop_
_entity_poly.entity_id
_entity_poly.type
_entity_poly.pdbx_seq_one_letter_code
_entity_poly.pdbx_strand_id
1 'polypeptide(L)'
;MLPRGGPRSYYITLAIASCAVTSLGINTINQRDTHKAERIRLTTKQSVLRELVERYRRGEHVPDNEEQRLLRLADLRRKNEPDEQKTTVMEAIFGRQAPPEDEERELQKLREFWEEGLREDERQKSTLS
;
A
#
# COMPACT_ATOMS: atom_id res chain seq x y z
N MET A 1 19.55 17.70 -23.15
CA MET A 1 20.67 16.80 -23.48
C MET A 1 20.10 15.41 -23.69
N LEU A 2 20.04 14.93 -24.94
CA LEU A 2 19.57 13.57 -25.25
C LEU A 2 20.66 12.55 -24.83
N PRO A 3 20.31 11.46 -24.14
CA PRO A 3 21.27 10.44 -23.75
C PRO A 3 21.86 9.76 -24.99
N ARG A 4 23.14 9.39 -24.93
CA ARG A 4 23.97 8.89 -26.04
C ARG A 4 23.58 7.51 -26.62
N GLY A 5 22.37 7.01 -26.35
CA GLY A 5 21.85 5.77 -26.91
C GLY A 5 20.76 6.09 -27.95
N GLY A 6 20.69 5.33 -29.04
CA GLY A 6 19.65 5.49 -30.07
C GLY A 6 18.22 5.45 -29.48
N PRO A 7 17.19 5.77 -30.29
CA PRO A 7 15.81 5.98 -29.79
C PRO A 7 15.29 4.84 -28.91
N ARG A 8 15.67 3.59 -29.20
CA ARG A 8 15.33 2.40 -28.39
C ARG A 8 15.89 2.44 -26.96
N SER A 9 17.13 2.91 -26.78
CA SER A 9 17.73 3.02 -25.44
C SER A 9 17.00 4.03 -24.58
N TYR A 10 16.48 5.10 -25.18
CA TYR A 10 15.72 6.12 -24.47
C TYR A 10 14.39 5.57 -23.93
N TYR A 11 13.62 4.85 -24.75
CA TYR A 11 12.36 4.24 -24.32
C TYR A 11 12.56 3.19 -23.22
N ILE A 12 13.62 2.38 -23.31
CA ILE A 12 13.94 1.39 -22.27
C ILE A 12 14.29 2.09 -20.96
N THR A 13 15.12 3.14 -21.00
CA THR A 13 15.43 3.91 -19.79
C THR A 13 14.21 4.61 -19.20
N LEU A 14 13.29 5.08 -20.05
CA LEU A 14 12.06 5.72 -19.62
C LEU A 14 11.10 4.72 -18.96
N ALA A 15 10.98 3.51 -19.52
CA ALA A 15 10.16 2.45 -18.96
C ALA A 15 10.69 1.95 -17.61
N ILE A 16 12.01 1.82 -17.46
CA ILE A 16 12.63 1.47 -16.18
C ILE A 16 12.44 2.60 -15.17
N ALA A 17 12.61 3.86 -15.59
CA ALA A 17 12.41 5.02 -14.72
C ALA A 17 10.95 5.13 -14.24
N SER A 18 9.96 4.94 -15.13
CA SER A 18 8.56 4.98 -14.75
C SER A 18 8.19 3.83 -13.80
N CYS A 19 8.71 2.62 -14.05
CA CYS A 19 8.52 1.46 -13.17
C CYS A 19 9.16 1.68 -11.78
N ALA A 20 10.34 2.29 -11.72
CA ALA A 20 10.98 2.62 -10.44
C ALA A 20 10.17 3.66 -9.65
N VAL A 21 9.65 4.68 -10.32
CA VAL A 21 8.83 5.73 -9.67
C VAL A 21 7.51 5.15 -9.15
N THR A 22 6.81 4.31 -9.92
CA THR A 22 5.57 3.67 -9.47
C THR A 22 5.82 2.70 -8.32
N SER A 23 6.88 1.89 -8.40
CA SER A 23 7.27 0.99 -7.30
C SER A 23 7.60 1.76 -6.02
N LEU A 24 8.29 2.89 -6.12
CA LEU A 24 8.59 3.75 -4.97
C LEU A 24 7.31 4.38 -4.41
N GLY A 25 6.40 4.85 -5.27
CA GLY A 25 5.10 5.38 -4.89
C GLY A 25 4.29 4.37 -4.08
N ILE A 26 4.13 3.15 -4.58
CA ILE A 26 3.41 2.07 -3.89
C ILE A 26 4.07 1.77 -2.52
N ASN A 27 5.40 1.64 -2.48
CA ASN A 27 6.11 1.35 -1.24
C ASN A 27 5.90 2.45 -0.19
N THR A 28 6.00 3.73 -0.58
CA THR A 28 5.81 4.85 0.36
C THR A 28 4.39 4.93 0.91
N ILE A 29 3.37 4.59 0.12
CA ILE A 29 1.98 4.57 0.62
C ILE A 29 1.80 3.42 1.62
N ASN A 30 2.30 2.22 1.30
CA ASN A 30 2.28 1.08 2.23
C ASN A 30 2.99 1.39 3.55
N GLN A 31 4.15 2.06 3.49
CA GLN A 31 4.85 2.52 4.69
C GLN A 31 4.03 3.55 5.48
N ARG A 32 3.36 4.48 4.79
CA ARG A 32 2.51 5.48 5.46
C ARG A 32 1.35 4.80 6.20
N ASP A 33 0.71 3.81 5.59
CA ASP A 33 -0.47 3.20 6.17
C ASP A 33 -0.12 2.21 7.30
N THR A 34 1.02 1.52 7.19
CA THR A 34 1.58 0.76 8.33
C THR A 34 1.89 1.68 9.52
N HIS A 35 2.54 2.83 9.30
CA HIS A 35 2.81 3.79 10.37
C HIS A 35 1.53 4.39 10.97
N LYS A 36 0.49 4.66 10.16
CA LYS A 36 -0.81 5.10 10.69
C LYS A 36 -1.43 4.03 11.58
N ALA A 37 -1.43 2.77 11.15
CA ALA A 37 -1.96 1.65 11.91
C ALA A 37 -1.22 1.49 13.26
N GLU A 38 0.12 1.57 13.23
CA GLU A 38 0.97 1.55 14.42
C GLU A 38 0.67 2.71 15.37
N ARG A 39 0.53 3.94 14.85
CA ARG A 39 0.19 5.12 15.66
C ARG A 39 -1.13 4.93 16.39
N ILE A 40 -2.19 4.54 15.68
CA ILE A 40 -3.50 4.31 16.30
C ILE A 40 -3.37 3.24 17.39
N ARG A 41 -2.63 2.15 17.11
CA ARG A 41 -2.40 1.08 18.10
C ARG A 41 -1.69 1.60 19.35
N LEU A 42 -0.61 2.35 19.20
CA LEU A 42 0.13 2.92 20.33
C LEU A 42 -0.73 3.90 21.12
N THR A 43 -1.53 4.73 20.43
CA THR A 43 -2.47 5.65 21.08
C THR A 43 -3.53 4.90 21.89
N THR A 44 -4.10 3.81 21.36
CA THR A 44 -5.07 2.98 22.11
C THR A 44 -4.43 2.30 23.33
N LYS A 45 -3.20 1.78 23.19
CA LYS A 45 -2.44 1.22 24.31
C LYS A 45 -2.20 2.28 25.39
N GLN A 46 -1.78 3.46 24.98
CA GLN A 46 -1.53 4.57 25.88
C GLN A 46 -2.81 5.03 26.60
N SER A 47 -3.95 5.09 25.91
CA SER A 47 -5.22 5.49 26.53
C SER A 47 -5.69 4.46 27.57
N VAL A 48 -5.62 3.16 27.24
CA VAL A 48 -6.00 2.08 28.16
C VAL A 48 -5.10 2.06 29.40
N LEU A 49 -3.78 2.17 29.21
CA LEU A 49 -2.84 2.21 30.33
C LEU A 49 -3.03 3.47 31.18
N ARG A 50 -3.28 4.62 30.57
CA ARG A 50 -3.55 5.87 31.29
C ARG A 50 -4.81 5.76 32.14
N GLU A 51 -5.87 5.18 31.58
CA GLU A 51 -7.12 4.94 32.30
C GLU A 51 -6.91 4.00 33.49
N LEU A 52 -6.19 2.88 33.30
CA LEU A 52 -5.85 1.96 34.38
C LEU A 52 -5.06 2.66 35.50
N VAL A 53 -4.04 3.44 35.14
CA VAL A 53 -3.24 4.21 36.11
C VAL A 53 -4.10 5.21 36.88
N GLU A 54 -5.04 5.89 36.22
CA GLU A 54 -5.98 6.80 36.90
C GLU A 54 -6.91 6.06 37.87
N ARG A 55 -7.43 4.89 37.49
CA ARG A 55 -8.27 4.06 38.38
C ARG A 55 -7.50 3.56 39.60
N TYR A 56 -6.27 3.05 39.41
CA TYR A 56 -5.40 2.66 40.54
C TYR A 56 -5.09 3.85 41.46
N ARG A 57 -4.85 5.03 40.89
CA ARG A 57 -4.59 6.25 41.68
C ARG A 57 -5.80 6.69 42.50
N ARG A 58 -7.02 6.43 42.03
CA ARG A 58 -8.27 6.68 42.77
C ARG A 58 -8.54 5.62 43.85
N GLY A 59 -7.74 4.56 43.91
CA GLY A 59 -7.96 3.44 44.83
C GLY A 59 -9.12 2.53 44.41
N GLU A 60 -9.60 2.64 43.17
CA GLU A 60 -10.60 1.74 42.63
C GLU A 60 -9.97 0.36 42.41
N HIS A 61 -10.60 -0.69 42.97
CA HIS A 61 -10.17 -2.05 42.73
C HIS A 61 -10.66 -2.48 41.35
N VAL A 62 -9.75 -2.48 40.37
CA VAL A 62 -10.00 -3.08 39.07
C VAL A 62 -9.84 -4.59 39.22
N PRO A 63 -10.90 -5.40 38.99
CA PRO A 63 -10.77 -6.84 39.07
C PRO A 63 -9.84 -7.36 37.96
N ASP A 64 -8.97 -8.31 38.30
CA ASP A 64 -7.94 -8.85 37.39
C ASP A 64 -8.49 -9.31 36.02
N ASN A 65 -9.74 -9.76 35.99
CA ASN A 65 -10.44 -10.16 34.78
C ASN A 65 -10.68 -8.99 33.80
N GLU A 66 -10.97 -7.80 34.32
CA GLU A 66 -11.22 -6.59 33.52
C GLU A 66 -9.91 -5.98 33.03
N GLU A 67 -8.87 -5.96 33.86
CA GLU A 67 -7.53 -5.55 33.47
C GLU A 67 -6.98 -6.41 32.32
N GLN A 68 -7.04 -7.75 32.48
CA GLN A 68 -6.61 -8.66 31.43
C GLN A 68 -7.46 -8.53 30.17
N ARG A 69 -8.75 -8.21 30.28
CA ARG A 69 -9.63 -7.98 29.13
C ARG A 69 -9.26 -6.69 28.40
N LEU A 70 -8.97 -5.60 29.12
CA LEU A 70 -8.56 -4.32 28.54
C LEU A 70 -7.19 -4.42 27.85
N LEU A 71 -6.23 -5.09 28.50
CA LEU A 71 -4.93 -5.39 27.90
C LEU A 71 -5.08 -6.29 26.67
N ARG A 72 -5.92 -7.33 26.76
CA ARG A 72 -6.25 -8.17 25.61
C ARG A 72 -6.92 -7.37 24.51
N LEU A 73 -7.83 -6.44 24.77
CA LEU A 73 -8.47 -5.62 23.73
C LEU A 73 -7.45 -4.69 23.05
N ALA A 74 -6.52 -4.13 23.82
CA ALA A 74 -5.42 -3.33 23.28
C ALA A 74 -4.44 -4.16 22.44
N ASP A 75 -4.29 -5.46 22.72
CA ASP A 75 -3.47 -6.40 21.95
C ASP A 75 -4.22 -7.20 20.87
N LEU A 76 -5.53 -7.38 20.97
CA LEU A 76 -6.37 -8.16 20.04
C LEU A 76 -6.54 -7.45 18.70
N ARG A 77 -6.26 -6.14 18.62
CA ARG A 77 -6.09 -5.44 17.35
C ARG A 77 -4.89 -5.96 16.52
N ARG A 78 -4.09 -6.88 17.08
CA ARG A 78 -3.02 -7.62 16.39
C ARG A 78 -3.52 -8.83 15.60
N LYS A 79 -4.73 -9.33 15.90
CA LYS A 79 -5.24 -10.62 15.38
C LYS A 79 -6.19 -10.49 14.19
N ASN A 80 -6.70 -9.28 13.95
CA ASN A 80 -7.03 -8.92 12.59
C ASN A 80 -5.67 -8.67 11.96
N GLU A 81 -5.22 -9.63 11.16
CA GLU A 81 -4.18 -9.42 10.16
C GLU A 81 -4.37 -8.03 9.55
N PRO A 82 -3.30 -7.36 9.08
CA PRO A 82 -3.56 -6.33 8.10
C PRO A 82 -4.42 -7.04 7.06
N ASP A 83 -5.69 -6.63 6.90
CA ASP A 83 -6.26 -6.68 5.58
C ASP A 83 -5.13 -6.05 4.77
N GLU A 84 -4.45 -6.87 3.98
CA GLU A 84 -3.54 -6.40 2.96
C GLU A 84 -4.45 -5.58 2.07
N GLN A 85 -4.74 -4.35 2.47
CA GLN A 85 -5.14 -3.25 1.62
C GLN A 85 -3.87 -3.04 0.80
N LYS A 86 -3.65 -3.98 -0.13
CA LYS A 86 -2.68 -3.86 -1.19
C LYS A 86 -3.10 -2.58 -1.85
N THR A 87 -2.33 -1.53 -1.64
CA THR A 87 -2.48 -0.32 -2.42
C THR A 87 -2.45 -0.75 -3.86
N THR A 88 -3.59 -0.69 -4.51
CA THR A 88 -3.65 -1.05 -5.90
C THR A 88 -2.92 0.00 -6.71
N VAL A 89 -2.46 -0.43 -7.88
CA VAL A 89 -1.74 0.42 -8.82
C VAL A 89 -2.53 1.71 -9.10
N MET A 90 -3.86 1.66 -9.05
CA MET A 90 -4.73 2.82 -9.21
C MET A 90 -4.72 3.77 -8.01
N GLU A 91 -4.66 3.27 -6.77
CA GLU A 91 -4.48 4.13 -5.60
C GLU A 91 -3.12 4.84 -5.64
N ALA A 92 -2.08 4.14 -6.11
CA ALA A 92 -0.75 4.71 -6.23
C ALA A 92 -0.59 5.72 -7.39
N ILE A 93 -1.28 5.52 -8.52
CA ILE A 93 -1.18 6.39 -9.71
C ILE A 93 -2.22 7.52 -9.68
N PHE A 94 -3.46 7.23 -9.28
CA PHE A 94 -4.59 8.15 -9.40
C PHE A 94 -5.16 8.60 -8.04
N GLY A 95 -4.67 8.05 -6.92
CA GLY A 95 -5.10 8.46 -5.57
C GLY A 95 -6.55 8.08 -5.23
N ARG A 96 -7.16 7.15 -5.98
CA ARG A 96 -8.55 6.73 -5.81
C ARG A 96 -8.61 5.24 -5.48
N GLN A 97 -9.26 4.88 -4.37
CA GLN A 97 -9.63 3.49 -4.10
C GLN A 97 -10.71 3.05 -5.09
N ALA A 98 -10.37 2.10 -5.96
CA ALA A 98 -11.32 1.43 -6.83
C ALA A 98 -11.93 0.24 -6.07
N PRO A 99 -13.23 -0.07 -6.27
CA PRO A 99 -13.80 -1.30 -5.74
C PRO A 99 -13.14 -2.53 -6.43
N PRO A 100 -13.01 -3.67 -5.72
CA PRO A 100 -12.21 -4.81 -6.17
C PRO A 100 -12.68 -5.43 -7.50
N GLU A 101 -13.97 -5.34 -7.82
CA GLU A 101 -14.52 -5.84 -9.10
C GLU A 101 -14.08 -5.03 -10.32
N ASP A 102 -13.74 -3.76 -10.14
CA ASP A 102 -13.28 -2.89 -11.23
C ASP A 102 -11.77 -3.03 -11.45
N GLU A 103 -11.00 -3.44 -10.44
CA GLU A 103 -9.54 -3.56 -10.53
C GLU A 103 -9.10 -4.66 -11.50
N GLU A 104 -9.75 -5.83 -11.46
CA GLU A 104 -9.42 -6.93 -12.38
C GLU A 104 -9.71 -6.59 -13.83
N ARG A 105 -10.81 -5.88 -14.09
CA ARG A 105 -11.21 -5.43 -15.43
C ARG A 105 -10.26 -4.38 -15.98
N GLU A 106 -9.83 -3.43 -15.14
CA GLU A 106 -8.89 -2.39 -15.56
C GLU A 106 -7.46 -2.94 -15.72
N LEU A 107 -7.05 -3.91 -14.89
CA LEU A 107 -5.78 -4.63 -15.07
C LEU A 107 -5.78 -5.45 -16.38
N GLN A 108 -6.91 -6.05 -16.75
CA GLN A 108 -7.06 -6.71 -18.04
C GLN A 108 -6.92 -5.71 -19.20
N LYS A 109 -7.60 -4.57 -19.15
CA LYS A 109 -7.45 -3.50 -20.17
C LYS A 109 -6.02 -2.99 -20.27
N LEU A 110 -5.33 -2.81 -19.14
CA LEU A 110 -3.92 -2.40 -19.13
C LEU A 110 -3.03 -3.46 -19.80
N ARG A 111 -3.26 -4.75 -19.51
CA ARG A 111 -2.52 -5.85 -20.13
C ARG A 111 -2.76 -5.90 -21.64
N GLU A 112 -4.00 -5.79 -22.06
CA GLU A 112 -4.38 -5.75 -23.48
C GLU A 112 -3.69 -4.58 -24.21
N PHE A 113 -3.69 -3.38 -23.60
CA PHE A 113 -2.99 -2.22 -24.13
C PHE A 113 -1.48 -2.46 -24.30
N TRP A 114 -0.84 -3.09 -23.31
CA TRP A 114 0.58 -3.43 -23.40
C TRP A 114 0.87 -4.49 -24.46
N GLU A 115 0.05 -5.54 -24.55
CA GLU A 115 0.19 -6.57 -25.58
C GLU A 115 0.00 -6.03 -26.99
N GLU A 116 -0.95 -5.11 -27.16
CA GLU A 116 -1.21 -4.46 -28.45
C GLU A 116 -0.04 -3.56 -28.85
N GLY A 117 0.50 -2.76 -27.93
CA GLY A 117 1.70 -1.96 -28.17
C GLY A 117 2.94 -2.81 -28.50
N LEU A 118 3.08 -3.99 -27.88
CA LEU A 118 4.14 -4.95 -28.19
C LEU A 118 3.98 -5.53 -29.61
N ARG A 119 2.76 -5.89 -30.02
CA ARG A 119 2.48 -6.38 -31.38
C ARG A 119 2.69 -5.32 -32.45
N GLU A 120 2.34 -4.06 -32.16
CA GLU A 120 2.59 -2.95 -33.07
C GLU A 120 4.09 -2.68 -33.26
N ASP A 121 4.90 -2.75 -32.19
CA ASP A 121 6.36 -2.64 -32.28
C ASP A 121 6.98 -3.80 -33.10
N GLU A 122 6.46 -5.02 -32.96
CA GLU A 122 6.87 -6.17 -33.79
C GLU A 122 6.51 -6.00 -35.27
N ARG A 123 5.32 -5.46 -35.57
CA ARG A 123 4.90 -5.13 -36.95
C ARG A 123 5.72 -4.00 -37.56
N GLN A 124 6.09 -2.99 -36.78
CA GLN A 124 6.97 -1.93 -37.25
C GLN A 124 8.40 -2.43 -37.49
N LYS A 125 8.88 -3.41 -36.71
CA LYS A 125 10.19 -4.04 -36.95
C LYS A 125 10.24 -4.87 -38.23
N SER A 126 9.14 -5.51 -38.64
CA SER A 126 9.09 -6.31 -39.86
C SER A 126 8.93 -5.50 -41.14
N THR A 127 8.39 -4.28 -41.07
CA THR A 127 8.29 -3.36 -42.22
C THR A 127 9.54 -2.51 -42.45
N LEU A 128 10.43 -2.41 -41.46
CA LEU A 128 11.71 -1.69 -41.52
C LEU A 128 12.93 -2.59 -41.82
N SER A 129 12.74 -3.91 -41.92
CA SER A 129 13.77 -4.89 -42.32
C SER A 129 13.59 -5.33 -43.77
#